data_AF-A0A832EJ88-F1
#
_entry.id   AF-A0A832EJ88-F1
#
_cell.length_a   1.000
_cell.length_b   1.000
_cell.length_c   1.000
_cell.angle_alpha   90.00
_cell.angle_beta   90.00
_cell.angle_gamma   90.00
#
_symmetry.space_group_name_H-M   'P 1'
#
loop_
_entity.id
_entity.type
_entity.pdbx_description
1 polymer ?
#
loop_
_entity_poly.entity_id
_entity_poly.type
_entity_poly.pdbx_seq_one_letter_code
_entity_poly.pdbx_strand_id
1 'polypeptide(L)'
;MKLFFYRWLALGLALATGFLGFQTWELRRRVADLRDTVALLEQERRELARQAATPVVEKPEQRAELRQQIEQQTSALRGLPFRGPVTYKMISRSELRDVLIRQVREQYTEEEARAYGRCFEALGVIPPGTDLMALFIRLYDEQVGAFYIPQERALYTFQDMSWSAGMDRMILAHELTHALQDQHYDLTKFPLHVKDNDDLALATSALLEGDATVLMTQFYARSAAEGG
;
A
#
# COMPACT_ATOMS: atom_id res chain seq x y z
N MET A 1 -14.04 -72.58 23.84
CA MET A 1 -13.65 -71.23 24.30
C MET A 1 -12.40 -70.67 23.59
N LYS A 2 -11.26 -71.40 23.53
CA LYS A 2 -10.03 -70.91 22.86
C LYS A 2 -10.18 -70.56 21.37
N LEU A 3 -10.89 -71.39 20.59
CA LEU A 3 -11.09 -71.16 19.15
C LEU A 3 -11.88 -69.87 18.83
N PHE A 4 -12.81 -69.49 19.71
CA PHE A 4 -13.58 -68.24 19.58
C PHE A 4 -12.69 -67.02 19.84
N PHE A 5 -11.86 -67.08 20.89
CA PHE A 5 -10.89 -66.04 21.22
C PHE A 5 -9.89 -65.75 20.08
N TYR A 6 -9.32 -66.79 19.45
CA TYR A 6 -8.40 -66.61 18.32
C TYR A 6 -9.08 -66.00 17.09
N ARG A 7 -10.37 -66.28 16.84
CA ARG A 7 -11.13 -65.68 15.73
C ARG A 7 -11.37 -64.18 15.96
N TRP A 8 -11.68 -63.77 17.18
CA TRP A 8 -11.82 -62.35 17.53
C TRP A 8 -10.48 -61.62 17.56
N LEU A 9 -9.41 -62.26 18.01
CA LEU A 9 -8.05 -61.71 17.93
C LEU A 9 -7.64 -61.49 16.46
N ALA A 10 -7.86 -62.48 15.59
CA ALA A 10 -7.56 -62.37 14.16
C ALA A 10 -8.40 -61.30 13.46
N LEU A 11 -9.69 -61.19 13.80
CA LEU A 11 -10.57 -60.13 13.28
C LEU A 11 -10.10 -58.74 13.74
N GLY A 12 -9.74 -58.58 15.02
CA GLY A 12 -9.21 -57.34 15.56
C GLY A 12 -7.88 -56.93 14.88
N LEU A 13 -6.99 -57.91 14.63
CA LEU A 13 -5.73 -57.65 13.92
C LEU A 13 -5.98 -57.23 12.47
N ALA A 14 -6.92 -57.87 11.77
CA ALA A 14 -7.30 -57.53 10.40
C ALA A 14 -7.96 -56.14 10.28
N LEU A 15 -8.79 -55.76 11.25
CA LEU A 15 -9.38 -54.42 11.32
C LEU A 15 -8.32 -53.36 11.62
N ALA A 16 -7.36 -53.63 12.52
CA ALA A 16 -6.27 -52.72 12.84
C ALA A 16 -5.32 -52.50 11.64
N THR A 17 -4.97 -53.56 10.90
CA THR A 17 -4.15 -53.44 9.68
C THR A 17 -4.90 -52.74 8.56
N GLY A 18 -6.20 -53.00 8.41
CA GLY A 18 -7.06 -52.28 7.47
C GLY A 18 -7.16 -50.79 7.79
N PHE A 19 -7.34 -50.42 9.07
CA PHE A 19 -7.39 -49.02 9.51
C PHE A 19 -6.04 -48.31 9.29
N LEU A 20 -4.92 -48.94 9.62
CA LEU A 20 -3.58 -48.39 9.33
C LEU A 20 -3.32 -48.26 7.82
N GLY A 21 -3.77 -49.24 7.03
CA GLY A 21 -3.72 -49.18 5.57
C GLY A 21 -4.53 -48.01 5.00
N PHE A 22 -5.73 -47.78 5.52
CA PHE A 22 -6.57 -46.65 5.14
C PHE A 22 -5.95 -45.31 5.54
N GLN A 23 -5.45 -45.18 6.78
CA GLN A 23 -4.77 -43.97 7.27
C GLN A 23 -3.52 -43.63 6.45
N THR A 24 -2.72 -44.64 6.12
CA THR A 24 -1.51 -44.44 5.29
C THR A 24 -1.84 -44.11 3.84
N TRP A 25 -2.90 -44.71 3.27
CA TRP A 25 -3.40 -44.34 1.95
C TRP A 25 -3.92 -42.90 1.93
N GLU A 26 -4.70 -42.50 2.94
CA GLU A 26 -5.25 -41.14 3.04
C GLU A 26 -4.15 -40.09 3.26
N LEU A 27 -3.16 -40.38 4.11
CA LEU A 27 -1.98 -39.53 4.28
C LEU A 27 -1.20 -39.38 2.96
N ARG A 28 -0.96 -40.47 2.22
CA ARG A 28 -0.29 -40.40 0.91
C ARG A 28 -1.07 -39.55 -0.08
N ARG A 29 -2.40 -39.68 -0.11
CA ARG A 29 -3.27 -38.86 -0.96
C ARG A 29 -3.17 -37.37 -0.59
N ARG A 30 -3.22 -37.03 0.70
CA ARG A 30 -3.08 -35.63 1.17
C ARG A 30 -1.69 -35.06 0.87
N VAL A 31 -0.63 -35.86 1.02
CA VAL A 31 0.74 -35.44 0.67
C VAL A 31 0.88 -35.19 -0.84
N ALA A 32 0.24 -36.01 -1.69
CA ALA A 32 0.23 -35.79 -3.13
C ALA A 32 -0.50 -34.48 -3.49
N ASP A 33 -1.69 -34.26 -2.94
CA ASP A 33 -2.49 -33.04 -3.16
C ASP A 33 -1.75 -31.76 -2.72
N LEU A 34 -1.08 -31.81 -1.55
CA LEU A 34 -0.24 -30.72 -1.07
C LEU A 34 0.96 -30.47 -1.99
N ARG A 35 1.59 -31.53 -2.52
CA ARG A 35 2.71 -31.38 -3.45
C ARG A 35 2.27 -30.71 -4.75
N ASP A 36 1.11 -31.08 -5.27
CA ASP A 36 0.55 -30.47 -6.48
C ASP A 36 0.19 -28.99 -6.25
N THR A 37 -0.38 -28.67 -5.08
CA THR A 37 -0.66 -27.28 -4.68
C THR A 37 0.62 -26.45 -4.56
N VAL A 38 1.66 -26.98 -3.93
CA VAL A 38 2.96 -26.30 -3.82
C VAL A 38 3.57 -26.08 -5.21
N ALA A 39 3.49 -27.07 -6.10
CA ALA A 39 4.01 -26.93 -7.46
C ALA A 39 3.28 -25.84 -8.26
N LEU A 40 1.96 -25.74 -8.12
CA LEU A 40 1.15 -24.68 -8.71
C LEU A 40 1.55 -23.30 -8.16
N LEU A 41 1.61 -23.16 -6.83
CA LEU A 41 1.99 -21.91 -6.19
C LEU A 41 3.42 -21.49 -6.56
N GLU A 42 4.36 -22.43 -6.69
CA GLU A 42 5.71 -22.14 -7.17
C GLU A 42 5.73 -21.70 -8.64
N GLN A 43 4.81 -22.21 -9.47
CA GLN A 43 4.65 -21.75 -10.84
C GLN A 43 4.07 -20.34 -10.89
N GLU A 44 2.98 -20.07 -10.17
CA GLU A 44 2.39 -18.73 -10.07
C GLU A 44 3.41 -17.73 -9.52
N ARG A 45 4.15 -18.09 -8.46
CA ARG A 45 5.23 -17.24 -7.92
C ARG A 45 6.29 -16.96 -8.97
N ARG A 46 6.65 -17.94 -9.82
CA ARG A 46 7.63 -17.74 -10.90
C ARG A 46 7.10 -16.84 -12.01
N GLU A 47 5.82 -16.96 -12.35
CA GLU A 47 5.17 -16.09 -13.33
C GLU A 47 5.06 -14.65 -12.82
N LEU A 48 4.58 -14.47 -11.59
CA LEU A 48 4.56 -13.18 -10.90
C LEU A 48 5.97 -12.59 -10.78
N ALA A 49 6.97 -13.39 -10.43
CA ALA A 49 8.35 -12.94 -10.36
C ALA A 49 8.90 -12.54 -11.75
N ARG A 50 8.51 -13.23 -12.83
CA ARG A 50 8.90 -12.82 -14.21
C ARG A 50 8.23 -11.53 -14.65
N GLN A 51 6.95 -11.35 -14.30
CA GLN A 51 6.22 -10.11 -14.54
C GLN A 51 6.84 -8.94 -13.76
N ALA A 52 7.16 -9.15 -12.49
CA ALA A 52 7.84 -8.15 -11.65
C ALA A 52 9.31 -7.89 -12.07
N ALA A 53 10.01 -8.91 -12.59
CA ALA A 53 11.42 -8.81 -12.99
C ALA A 53 11.64 -8.15 -14.37
N THR A 54 10.58 -7.78 -15.09
CA THR A 54 10.69 -6.96 -16.29
C THR A 54 10.33 -5.52 -15.91
N PRO A 55 11.25 -4.73 -15.34
CA PRO A 55 10.96 -3.34 -15.08
C PRO A 55 10.75 -2.68 -16.43
N VAL A 56 9.53 -2.24 -16.70
CA VAL A 56 9.24 -1.35 -17.83
C VAL A 56 9.83 0.01 -17.44
N VAL A 57 11.14 0.13 -17.57
CA VAL A 57 11.82 1.43 -17.40
C VAL A 57 11.56 2.20 -18.68
N GLU A 58 10.47 2.96 -18.66
CA GLU A 58 10.13 3.92 -19.71
C GLU A 58 11.30 4.86 -19.98
N LYS A 59 11.55 5.15 -21.27
CA LYS A 59 12.57 6.15 -21.63
C LYS A 59 12.20 7.51 -21.03
N PRO A 60 13.16 8.39 -20.71
CA PRO A 60 12.88 9.70 -20.11
C PRO A 60 11.83 10.53 -20.87
N GLU A 61 11.89 10.51 -22.21
CA GLU A 61 10.91 11.20 -23.09
C GLU A 61 9.50 10.61 -22.92
N GLN A 62 9.38 9.28 -22.95
CA GLN A 62 8.10 8.57 -22.74
C GLN A 62 7.52 8.85 -21.35
N ARG A 63 8.36 8.88 -20.32
CA ARG A 63 7.92 9.25 -18.96
C ARG A 63 7.33 10.65 -18.92
N ALA A 64 7.98 11.62 -19.59
CA ALA A 64 7.52 12.99 -19.64
C ALA A 64 6.18 13.11 -20.38
N GLU A 65 6.02 12.41 -21.50
CA GLU A 65 4.77 12.36 -22.27
C GLU A 65 3.63 11.73 -21.45
N LEU A 66 3.86 10.56 -20.84
CA LEU A 66 2.86 9.88 -20.00
C LEU A 66 2.46 10.75 -18.80
N ARG A 67 3.43 11.40 -18.16
CA ARG A 67 3.16 12.35 -17.07
C ARG A 67 2.29 13.51 -17.55
N GLN A 68 2.61 14.13 -18.68
CA GLN A 68 1.83 15.22 -19.24
C GLN A 68 0.40 14.78 -19.58
N GLN A 69 0.20 13.56 -20.08
CA GLN A 69 -1.13 13.00 -20.29
C GLN A 69 -1.92 12.87 -18.98
N ILE A 70 -1.27 12.37 -17.91
CA ILE A 70 -1.91 12.24 -16.59
C ILE A 70 -2.25 13.61 -16.01
N GLU A 71 -1.37 14.61 -16.15
CA GLU A 71 -1.65 16.02 -15.78
C GLU A 71 -2.90 16.54 -16.51
N GLN A 72 -2.98 16.36 -17.83
CA GLN A 72 -4.12 16.80 -18.63
C GLN A 72 -5.42 16.11 -18.23
N GLN A 73 -5.38 14.78 -18.05
CA GLN A 73 -6.54 13.99 -17.62
C GLN A 73 -7.01 14.41 -16.22
N THR A 74 -6.08 14.61 -15.27
CA THR A 74 -6.39 15.07 -13.91
C THR A 74 -7.04 16.44 -13.93
N SER A 75 -6.44 17.40 -14.65
CA SER A 75 -6.99 18.76 -14.84
C SER A 75 -8.40 18.73 -15.43
N ALA A 76 -8.62 17.92 -16.47
CA ALA A 76 -9.91 17.77 -17.13
C ALA A 76 -10.97 17.13 -16.20
N LEU A 77 -10.61 16.10 -15.44
CA LEU A 77 -11.49 15.47 -14.45
C LEU A 77 -11.85 16.42 -13.32
N ARG A 78 -10.87 17.16 -12.80
CA ARG A 78 -11.07 18.10 -11.70
C ARG A 78 -11.87 19.34 -12.11
N GLY A 79 -11.84 19.68 -13.39
CA GLY A 79 -12.37 20.94 -13.93
C GLY A 79 -11.53 22.16 -13.54
N LEU A 80 -10.27 21.97 -13.17
CA LEU A 80 -9.35 23.04 -12.75
C LEU A 80 -8.08 22.99 -13.61
N PRO A 81 -7.73 24.08 -14.34
CA PRO A 81 -6.48 24.13 -15.06
C PRO A 81 -5.30 24.35 -14.09
N PHE A 82 -4.15 23.77 -14.39
CA PHE A 82 -2.90 24.15 -13.72
C PHE A 82 -2.60 25.64 -13.99
N ARG A 83 -2.35 26.41 -12.93
CA ARG A 83 -1.94 27.83 -13.02
C ARG A 83 -0.47 28.00 -13.38
N GLY A 84 0.33 26.95 -13.18
CA GLY A 84 1.75 26.89 -13.51
C GLY A 84 2.25 25.44 -13.54
N PRO A 85 3.49 25.22 -13.99
CA PRO A 85 4.06 23.88 -14.06
C PRO A 85 4.17 23.25 -12.66
N VAL A 86 3.88 21.96 -12.56
CA VAL A 86 4.11 21.18 -11.33
C VAL A 86 5.60 20.87 -11.24
N THR A 87 6.20 21.15 -10.07
CA THR A 87 7.60 20.81 -9.82
C THR A 87 7.69 19.37 -9.34
N TYR A 88 8.46 18.55 -10.06
CA TYR A 88 8.70 17.16 -9.71
C TYR A 88 10.08 16.98 -9.09
N LYS A 89 10.16 16.25 -7.99
CA LYS A 89 11.42 15.84 -7.36
C LYS A 89 11.48 14.32 -7.35
N MET A 90 12.46 13.77 -8.07
CA MET A 90 12.67 12.33 -8.07
C MET A 90 13.65 11.97 -6.95
N ILE A 91 13.23 11.09 -6.06
CA ILE A 91 14.04 10.61 -4.94
C ILE A 91 14.17 9.09 -4.97
N SER A 92 15.23 8.58 -4.35
CA SER A 92 15.39 7.17 -4.03
C SER A 92 14.59 6.79 -2.79
N ARG A 93 14.27 5.50 -2.65
CA ARG A 93 13.65 4.95 -1.43
C ARG A 93 14.51 5.22 -0.18
N SER A 94 15.84 5.24 -0.32
CA SER A 94 16.74 5.60 0.79
C SER A 94 16.61 7.05 1.24
N GLU A 95 16.31 7.98 0.32
CA GLU A 95 16.12 9.40 0.65
C GLU A 95 14.73 9.67 1.25
N LEU A 96 13.74 8.79 1.01
CA LEU A 96 12.39 8.91 1.55
C LEU A 96 12.40 9.04 3.07
N ARG A 97 13.18 8.20 3.75
CA ARG A 97 13.26 8.18 5.21
C ARG A 97 13.63 9.55 5.79
N ASP A 98 14.59 10.23 5.18
CA ASP A 98 15.04 11.55 5.66
C ASP A 98 13.99 12.62 5.43
N VAL A 99 13.28 12.55 4.29
CA VAL A 99 12.13 13.43 4.01
C VAL A 99 11.01 13.21 5.02
N LEU A 100 10.65 11.96 5.29
CA LEU A 100 9.61 11.61 6.26
C LEU A 100 10.00 12.03 7.68
N ILE A 101 11.24 11.78 8.11
CA ILE A 101 11.73 12.22 9.43
C ILE A 101 11.54 13.73 9.59
N ARG A 102 11.91 14.51 8.56
CA ARG A 102 11.73 15.96 8.58
C ARG A 102 10.25 16.36 8.68
N GLN A 103 9.39 15.75 7.87
CA GLN A 103 7.94 16.03 7.87
C GLN A 103 7.29 15.70 9.21
N VAL A 104 7.59 14.54 9.82
CA VAL A 104 7.02 14.20 11.13
C VAL A 104 7.52 15.14 12.22
N ARG A 105 8.78 15.57 12.16
CA ARG A 105 9.35 16.55 13.12
C ARG A 105 8.80 17.97 12.96
N GLU A 106 8.37 18.34 11.76
CA GLU A 106 7.65 19.60 11.52
C GLU A 106 6.25 19.56 12.15
N GLN A 107 5.64 18.38 12.28
CA GLN A 107 4.31 18.21 12.84
C GLN A 107 4.28 17.91 14.35
N TYR A 108 5.30 17.20 14.86
CA TYR A 108 5.35 16.77 16.26
C TYR A 108 6.74 16.98 16.83
N THR A 109 6.81 17.72 17.93
CA THR A 109 7.99 17.72 18.80
C THR A 109 8.19 16.34 19.45
N GLU A 110 9.41 16.05 19.87
CA GLU A 110 9.68 14.80 20.60
C GLU A 110 8.88 14.69 21.90
N GLU A 111 8.61 15.82 22.56
CA GLU A 111 7.83 15.86 23.78
C GLU A 111 6.36 15.50 23.53
N GLU A 112 5.75 16.09 22.49
CA GLU A 112 4.40 15.75 22.05
C GLU A 112 4.30 14.29 21.63
N ALA A 113 5.25 13.79 20.83
CA ALA A 113 5.27 12.39 20.41
C ALA A 113 5.34 11.44 21.62
N ARG A 114 6.15 11.76 22.63
CA ARG A 114 6.20 10.99 23.90
C ARG A 114 4.89 11.09 24.68
N ALA A 115 4.23 12.25 24.70
CA ALA A 115 2.95 12.43 25.38
C ALA A 115 1.82 11.63 24.72
N TYR A 116 1.70 11.72 23.39
CA TYR A 116 0.77 10.91 22.61
C TYR A 116 1.06 9.41 22.76
N GLY A 117 2.34 9.01 22.73
CA GLY A 117 2.75 7.63 22.94
C GLY A 117 2.23 7.07 24.27
N ARG A 118 2.44 7.78 25.38
CA ARG A 118 1.90 7.36 26.70
C ARG A 118 0.38 7.29 26.72
N CYS A 119 -0.30 8.21 26.03
CA CYS A 119 -1.76 8.19 25.93
C CYS A 119 -2.26 6.96 25.16
N PHE A 120 -1.70 6.68 23.99
CA PHE A 120 -2.06 5.53 23.17
C PHE A 120 -1.72 4.19 23.84
N GLU A 121 -0.62 4.13 24.60
CA GLU A 121 -0.30 2.97 25.44
C GLU A 121 -1.36 2.77 26.53
N ALA A 122 -1.74 3.83 27.25
CA ALA A 122 -2.75 3.76 28.31
C ALA A 122 -4.14 3.35 27.79
N LEU A 123 -4.49 3.77 26.57
CA LEU A 123 -5.71 3.37 25.88
C LEU A 123 -5.65 1.96 25.26
N GLY A 124 -4.48 1.31 25.27
CA GLY A 124 -4.28 -0.01 24.68
C GLY A 124 -4.28 -0.02 23.15
N VAL A 125 -4.10 1.14 22.51
CA VAL A 125 -4.04 1.27 21.05
C VAL A 125 -2.72 0.75 20.50
N ILE A 126 -1.63 0.96 21.25
CA ILE A 126 -0.27 0.50 20.90
C ILE A 126 0.38 -0.26 22.07
N PRO A 127 1.33 -1.17 21.81
CA PRO A 127 2.07 -1.86 22.86
C PRO A 127 2.88 -0.90 23.76
N PRO A 128 3.09 -1.24 25.04
CA PRO A 128 3.96 -0.45 25.93
C PRO A 128 5.41 -0.34 25.42
N GLY A 129 6.00 0.84 25.54
CA GLY A 129 7.36 1.13 25.09
C GLY A 129 7.47 1.39 23.58
N THR A 130 6.35 1.67 22.90
CA THR A 130 6.37 1.94 21.46
C THR A 130 6.96 3.32 21.19
N ASP A 131 8.01 3.38 20.38
CA ASP A 131 8.51 4.64 19.82
C ASP A 131 7.53 5.13 18.74
N LEU A 132 6.66 6.07 19.13
CA LEU A 132 5.62 6.60 18.24
C LEU A 132 6.20 7.31 17.01
N MET A 133 7.36 7.97 17.16
CA MET A 133 8.02 8.64 16.04
C MET A 133 8.53 7.62 15.02
N ALA A 134 9.20 6.57 15.50
CA ALA A 134 9.66 5.49 14.64
C ALA A 134 8.49 4.72 13.99
N LEU A 135 7.36 4.59 14.69
CA LEU A 135 6.14 4.00 14.15
C LEU A 135 5.57 4.85 13.00
N PHE A 136 5.43 6.17 13.17
CA PHE A 136 4.95 7.05 12.09
C PHE A 136 5.86 7.00 10.86
N ILE A 137 7.18 7.06 11.04
CA ILE A 137 8.12 6.98 9.92
C ILE A 137 7.96 5.66 9.16
N ARG A 138 7.83 4.54 9.88
CA ARG A 138 7.62 3.22 9.25
C ARG A 138 6.30 3.15 8.48
N LEU A 139 5.22 3.64 9.08
CA LEU A 139 3.90 3.63 8.45
C LEU A 139 3.88 4.47 7.17
N TYR A 140 4.55 5.63 7.17
CA TYR A 140 4.67 6.44 5.97
C TYR A 140 5.59 5.79 4.93
N ASP A 141 6.70 5.15 5.33
CA ASP A 141 7.60 4.45 4.40
C ASP A 141 6.88 3.32 3.62
N GLU A 142 6.00 2.57 4.29
CA GLU A 142 5.26 1.45 3.70
C GLU A 142 4.16 1.88 2.70
N GLN A 143 3.62 3.10 2.84
CA GLN A 143 2.43 3.53 2.10
C GLN A 143 2.71 4.45 0.92
N VAL A 144 3.96 4.91 0.75
CA VAL A 144 4.25 6.02 -0.16
C VAL A 144 4.65 5.52 -1.56
N GLY A 145 3.71 5.68 -2.50
CA GLY A 145 3.95 5.56 -3.94
C GLY A 145 4.41 6.87 -4.57
N ALA A 146 3.85 8.01 -4.16
CA ALA A 146 4.29 9.38 -4.44
C ALA A 146 3.68 10.28 -3.38
N PHE A 147 4.10 11.54 -3.28
CA PHE A 147 3.53 12.50 -2.33
C PHE A 147 3.77 13.95 -2.73
N TYR A 148 2.79 14.81 -2.54
CA TYR A 148 2.91 16.26 -2.71
C TYR A 148 3.16 16.96 -1.37
N ILE A 149 4.16 17.85 -1.31
CA ILE A 149 4.42 18.69 -0.14
C ILE A 149 4.04 20.15 -0.46
N PRO A 150 2.96 20.69 0.12
CA PRO A 150 2.53 22.07 -0.11
C PRO A 150 3.59 23.13 0.23
N GLN A 151 4.34 22.94 1.32
CA GLN A 151 5.37 23.86 1.77
C GLN A 151 6.51 24.01 0.75
N GLU A 152 6.80 22.94 0.01
CA GLU A 152 7.82 22.91 -1.04
C GLU A 152 7.24 23.13 -2.45
N ARG A 153 5.90 23.12 -2.58
CA ARG A 153 5.16 23.09 -3.85
C ARG A 153 5.70 22.06 -4.85
N ALA A 154 6.07 20.90 -4.33
CA ALA A 154 6.76 19.87 -5.08
C ALA A 154 6.11 18.50 -4.89
N LEU A 155 5.99 17.77 -6.00
CA LEU A 155 5.53 16.39 -6.06
C LEU A 155 6.75 15.46 -6.10
N TYR A 156 6.86 14.61 -5.09
CA TYR A 156 7.92 13.63 -4.95
C TYR A 156 7.52 12.29 -5.57
N THR A 157 8.39 11.78 -6.44
CA THR A 157 8.20 10.51 -7.16
C THR A 157 9.43 9.62 -7.03
N PHE A 158 9.29 8.32 -7.27
CA PHE A 158 10.42 7.39 -7.24
C PHE A 158 10.82 6.88 -8.63
N GLN A 159 12.06 6.43 -8.72
CA GLN A 159 12.63 5.89 -9.96
C GLN A 159 11.98 4.57 -10.40
N ASP A 160 11.50 3.78 -9.44
CA ASP A 160 10.84 2.48 -9.63
C ASP A 160 9.37 2.59 -10.05
N MET A 161 8.78 3.80 -10.06
CA MET A 161 7.42 4.02 -10.57
C MET A 161 7.37 3.91 -12.10
N SER A 162 6.29 3.34 -12.61
CA SER A 162 6.01 3.16 -14.04
C SER A 162 4.71 3.89 -14.42
N TRP A 163 4.79 4.90 -15.29
CA TRP A 163 3.60 5.69 -15.68
C TRP A 163 2.70 4.98 -16.70
N SER A 164 3.09 3.79 -17.14
CA SER A 164 2.29 2.84 -17.91
C SER A 164 1.53 1.85 -17.03
N ALA A 165 1.93 1.70 -15.76
CA ALA A 165 1.22 0.86 -14.80
C ALA A 165 -0.02 1.59 -14.24
N GLY A 166 -1.17 0.91 -14.25
CA GLY A 166 -2.44 1.52 -13.84
C GLY A 166 -2.43 2.11 -12.43
N MET A 167 -1.79 1.41 -11.48
CA MET A 167 -1.70 1.86 -10.08
C MET A 167 -0.87 3.14 -9.91
N ASP A 168 0.32 3.19 -10.51
CA ASP A 168 1.21 4.36 -10.39
C ASP A 168 0.62 5.60 -11.07
N ARG A 169 -0.13 5.41 -12.17
CA ARG A 169 -0.90 6.49 -12.81
C ARG A 169 -1.98 7.05 -11.87
N MET A 170 -2.69 6.17 -11.17
CA MET A 170 -3.70 6.59 -10.19
C MET A 170 -3.10 7.36 -9.02
N ILE A 171 -2.01 6.86 -8.46
CA ILE A 171 -1.28 7.53 -7.38
C ILE A 171 -0.82 8.91 -7.85
N LEU A 172 -0.25 9.01 -9.05
CA LEU A 172 0.16 10.29 -9.61
C LEU A 172 -1.04 11.25 -9.81
N ALA A 173 -2.20 10.76 -10.24
CA ALA A 173 -3.41 11.59 -10.37
C ALA A 173 -3.92 12.10 -9.00
N HIS A 174 -3.82 11.29 -7.94
CA HIS A 174 -4.11 11.71 -6.56
C HIS A 174 -3.21 12.89 -6.17
N GLU A 175 -1.90 12.72 -6.30
CA GLU A 175 -0.93 13.76 -5.92
C GLU A 175 -1.01 15.03 -6.79
N LEU A 176 -1.34 14.88 -8.07
CA LEU A 176 -1.61 16.01 -8.96
C LEU A 176 -2.86 16.77 -8.55
N THR A 177 -3.84 16.11 -7.92
CA THR A 177 -5.01 16.78 -7.36
C THR A 177 -4.61 17.67 -6.19
N HIS A 178 -3.70 17.23 -5.31
CA HIS A 178 -3.13 18.10 -4.29
C HIS A 178 -2.36 19.29 -4.87
N ALA A 179 -1.61 19.09 -5.96
CA ALA A 179 -0.96 20.20 -6.66
C ALA A 179 -1.99 21.20 -7.23
N LEU A 180 -3.11 20.74 -7.81
CA LEU A 180 -4.20 21.61 -8.26
C LEU A 180 -4.84 22.35 -7.08
N GLN A 181 -5.11 21.65 -5.98
CA GLN A 181 -5.66 22.25 -4.77
C GLN A 181 -4.74 23.37 -4.25
N ASP A 182 -3.43 23.15 -4.16
CA ASP A 182 -2.49 24.18 -3.71
C ASP A 182 -2.39 25.36 -4.66
N GLN A 183 -2.33 25.11 -5.97
CA GLN A 183 -2.29 26.20 -6.96
C GLN A 183 -3.54 27.08 -6.92
N HIS A 184 -4.71 26.52 -6.59
CA HIS A 184 -5.97 27.28 -6.57
C HIS A 184 -6.32 27.88 -5.22
N TYR A 185 -6.00 27.18 -4.13
CA TYR A 185 -6.48 27.52 -2.78
C TYR A 185 -5.35 27.77 -1.76
N ASP A 186 -4.09 27.52 -2.11
CA ASP A 186 -2.93 27.68 -1.23
C ASP A 186 -3.08 26.89 0.08
N LEU A 187 -2.77 25.59 0.01
CA LEU A 187 -2.97 24.65 1.11
C LEU A 187 -2.16 25.02 2.36
N THR A 188 -1.09 25.82 2.21
CA THR A 188 -0.31 26.31 3.35
C THR A 188 -1.10 27.22 4.30
N LYS A 189 -2.25 27.74 3.86
CA LYS A 189 -3.17 28.55 4.68
C LYS A 189 -4.25 27.74 5.40
N PHE A 190 -4.34 26.44 5.12
CA PHE A 190 -5.38 25.59 5.68
C PHE A 190 -4.99 25.15 7.10
N PRO A 191 -5.96 24.98 8.02
CA PRO A 191 -5.69 24.62 9.41
C PRO A 191 -5.38 23.12 9.57
N LEU A 192 -4.48 22.56 8.75
CA LEU A 192 -4.14 21.12 8.74
C LEU A 192 -3.31 20.68 9.95
N HIS A 193 -2.68 21.63 10.64
CA HIS A 193 -1.74 21.35 11.74
C HIS A 193 -2.10 22.11 13.02
N VAL A 194 -3.33 22.63 13.12
CA VAL A 194 -3.82 23.24 14.37
C VAL A 194 -3.88 22.18 15.47
N LYS A 195 -3.42 22.53 16.67
CA LYS A 195 -3.27 21.60 17.81
C LYS A 195 -4.34 21.77 18.88
N ASP A 196 -5.10 22.85 18.80
CA ASP A 196 -6.16 23.22 19.73
C ASP A 196 -7.56 22.80 19.26
N ASN A 197 -7.67 22.26 18.03
CA ASN A 197 -8.93 21.82 17.45
C ASN A 197 -8.71 20.66 16.46
N ASP A 198 -8.65 19.44 16.99
CA ASP A 198 -8.45 18.23 16.19
C ASP A 198 -9.58 17.98 15.19
N ASP A 199 -10.83 18.32 15.53
CA ASP A 199 -11.98 18.18 14.63
C ASP A 199 -11.85 19.08 13.39
N LEU A 200 -11.35 20.31 13.57
CA LEU A 200 -11.09 21.23 12.46
C LEU A 200 -9.96 20.72 11.57
N ALA A 201 -8.85 20.28 12.16
CA ALA A 201 -7.73 19.71 11.41
C ALA A 201 -8.17 18.46 10.62
N LEU A 202 -8.91 17.57 11.27
CA LEU A 202 -9.42 16.34 10.66
C LEU A 202 -10.43 16.62 9.54
N ALA A 203 -11.41 17.51 9.76
CA ALA A 203 -12.38 17.87 8.74
C ALA A 203 -11.71 18.51 7.51
N THR A 204 -10.70 19.35 7.74
CA THR A 204 -9.92 19.97 6.66
C THR A 204 -9.13 18.93 5.87
N SER A 205 -8.44 18.02 6.56
CA SER A 205 -7.71 16.92 5.93
C SER A 205 -8.65 16.01 5.13
N ALA A 206 -9.77 15.60 5.72
CA ALA A 206 -10.77 14.75 5.08
C ALA A 206 -11.36 15.36 3.79
N LEU A 207 -11.52 16.70 3.74
CA LEU A 207 -11.95 17.39 2.53
C LEU A 207 -10.90 17.28 1.42
N LEU A 208 -9.62 17.53 1.72
CA LEU A 208 -8.55 17.53 0.72
C LEU A 208 -8.26 16.12 0.20
N GLU A 209 -8.09 15.16 1.11
CA GLU A 209 -7.83 13.76 0.78
C GLU A 209 -9.03 13.09 0.12
N GLY A 210 -10.25 13.44 0.56
CA GLY A 210 -11.48 12.95 -0.06
C GLY A 210 -11.64 13.41 -1.50
N ASP A 211 -11.37 14.69 -1.79
CA ASP A 211 -11.39 15.24 -3.15
C ASP A 211 -10.37 14.53 -4.06
N ALA A 212 -9.13 14.36 -3.60
CA ALA A 212 -8.08 13.64 -4.33
C ALA A 212 -8.45 12.15 -4.56
N THR A 213 -8.98 11.48 -3.55
CA THR A 213 -9.39 10.06 -3.62
C THR A 213 -10.55 9.84 -4.58
N VAL A 214 -11.55 10.73 -4.57
CA VAL A 214 -12.68 10.64 -5.52
C VAL A 214 -12.18 10.85 -6.94
N LEU A 215 -11.30 11.82 -7.18
CA LEU A 215 -10.71 12.02 -8.51
C LEU A 215 -9.91 10.81 -8.95
N MET A 216 -9.06 10.25 -8.09
CA MET A 216 -8.29 9.03 -8.35
C MET A 216 -9.21 7.87 -8.77
N THR A 217 -10.35 7.71 -8.08
CA THR A 217 -11.33 6.66 -8.39
C THR A 217 -11.96 6.88 -9.78
N GLN A 218 -12.31 8.12 -10.12
CA GLN A 218 -12.83 8.47 -11.45
C GLN A 218 -11.78 8.26 -12.55
N PHE A 219 -10.53 8.64 -12.27
CA PHE A 219 -9.40 8.46 -13.18
C PHE A 219 -9.19 6.98 -13.51
N TYR A 220 -9.22 6.12 -12.49
CA TYR A 220 -9.15 4.67 -12.66
C TYR A 220 -10.28 4.13 -13.52
N ALA A 221 -11.52 4.52 -13.20
CA ALA A 221 -12.71 4.06 -13.92
C ALA A 221 -12.67 4.42 -15.41
N ARG A 222 -12.19 5.64 -15.76
CA ARG A 222 -12.02 6.05 -17.17
C ARG A 222 -10.88 5.33 -17.85
N SER A 223 -9.73 5.21 -17.19
CA SER A 223 -8.56 4.52 -17.75
C SER A 223 -8.86 3.05 -18.06
N ALA A 224 -9.66 2.39 -17.22
CA ALA A 224 -10.11 1.02 -17.45
C ALA A 224 -11.09 0.91 -18.65
N ALA A 225 -11.93 1.93 -18.87
CA ALA A 225 -12.87 1.96 -19.99
C ALA A 225 -12.21 2.28 -21.34
N GLU A 226 -11.08 3.01 -21.34
CA GLU A 226 -10.29 3.34 -22.53
C GLU A 226 -9.30 2.22 -22.92
N GLY A 227 -8.98 1.31 -21.99
CA GLY A 227 -8.02 0.22 -22.16
C GLY A 227 -8.62 -1.16 -22.45
N GLY A 228 -9.93 -1.27 -22.71
CA GLY A 228 -10.63 -2.49 -23.10
C GLY A 228 -11.20 -2.41 -24.51
#